data_AF-A0A6G2FVB9-F1
#
_entry.id   AF-A0A6G2FVB9-F1
#
_cell.length_a   1.000
_cell.length_b   1.000
_cell.length_c   1.000
_cell.angle_alpha   90.00
_cell.angle_beta   90.00
_cell.angle_gamma   90.00
#
_symmetry.space_group_name_H-M   'P 1'
#
loop_
_entity.id
_entity.type
_entity.pdbx_description
1 polymer ?
#
loop_
_entity_poly.entity_id
_entity_poly.type
_entity_poly.pdbx_seq_one_letter_code
_entity_poly.pdbx_strand_id
1 'polypeptide(L)'
;MSTERSLGDDGENRSAKPVVLVVDDDEDLADTCEYWLRDDYEVRVAYGGEDALSQADETVDVVLLDRRMPNLSGDDVLERLRERGLDCHVAMMTAVEPDTEIVDMPFDDYLVKPVTKTDVREAVEELVVRSEFDEEVREFFALESTEAALETRDVEDLRDPEALNELRQQVETVRRGQEDEIERRQRQLDRLHHINDLLREVDRALVDATTREEIEETVCEALASFDSYLGAWVARYSDTVDTVSCRTAAGITLPRLDGQTDAVTPLVRSALQDLDAVLVERVDADHFRAVFESDEGSATDLSPERLSAIVVPIAYRDTAYGALVVYTDGEESFDDDDRAVFDELGATIGHGINAAESKRLLYSDTAVELEFTHGDHGDLFVDLSAAVGARVSLQGFSPAADGGISCYVSVEGAAADTVLEYLTTHDDVEHARTITDTPEKSLFEFRVADSTVLVPLVEFGASVETLTAADGDGSLVVTVSPEADLRVLSDTLQSAFPAMEVVAKREVERSVQSTETFKRELEDKLTNRQRDVLETAFVSGYFDWPRGSTAEEVAESLGISAPTFHEHLRAGEQKLMATFFEETAESSADERRQIADSANRD
;
A
#
# COMPACT_ATOMS: atom_id res chain seq x y z
N MET A 1 -34.72 -8.78 -5.24
CA MET A 1 -34.35 -9.54 -4.04
C MET A 1 -33.27 -10.48 -4.51
N SER A 2 -32.05 -10.03 -4.26
CA SER A 2 -30.81 -10.71 -4.58
C SER A 2 -30.64 -11.87 -3.62
N THR A 3 -30.17 -13.01 -4.12
CA THR A 3 -29.58 -14.04 -3.26
C THR A 3 -28.15 -14.19 -3.74
N GLU A 4 -27.26 -13.37 -3.17
CA GLU A 4 -25.83 -13.63 -3.16
C GLU A 4 -25.62 -14.98 -2.45
N ARG A 5 -25.14 -15.99 -3.19
CA ARG A 5 -24.55 -17.18 -2.59
C ARG A 5 -23.06 -16.88 -2.43
N SER A 6 -22.70 -16.58 -1.19
CA SER A 6 -21.35 -16.40 -0.69
C SER A 6 -20.48 -17.61 -1.05
N LEU A 7 -19.47 -17.41 -1.89
CA LEU A 7 -18.31 -18.28 -2.01
C LEU A 7 -17.50 -18.16 -0.71
N GLY A 8 -17.84 -18.99 0.27
CA GLY A 8 -17.14 -19.03 1.53
C GLY A 8 -17.76 -20.07 2.46
N ASP A 9 -16.99 -21.13 2.73
CA ASP A 9 -17.21 -22.15 3.76
C ASP A 9 -18.12 -23.35 3.40
N ASP A 10 -17.68 -24.22 2.48
CA ASP A 10 -18.31 -25.54 2.23
C ASP A 10 -17.31 -26.70 2.43
N GLY A 11 -16.48 -26.62 3.47
CA GLY A 11 -15.62 -27.72 3.91
C GLY A 11 -16.29 -28.74 4.85
N GLU A 12 -17.49 -28.47 5.38
CA GLU A 12 -18.07 -29.21 6.51
C GLU A 12 -19.53 -29.69 6.33
N ASN A 13 -19.94 -30.18 5.16
CA ASN A 13 -21.20 -30.95 5.05
C ASN A 13 -21.19 -32.17 4.09
N ARG A 14 -20.12 -32.96 4.07
CA ARG A 14 -20.07 -34.26 3.35
C ARG A 14 -20.66 -35.43 4.15
N SER A 15 -21.89 -35.34 4.65
CA SER A 15 -22.49 -36.44 5.46
C SER A 15 -23.69 -37.17 4.85
N ALA A 16 -24.16 -36.80 3.66
CA ALA A 16 -25.12 -37.60 2.89
C ALA A 16 -24.45 -38.13 1.62
N LYS A 17 -24.65 -39.43 1.32
CA LYS A 17 -24.21 -40.00 0.04
C LYS A 17 -25.10 -39.41 -1.08
N PRO A 18 -24.54 -39.08 -2.25
CA PRO A 18 -25.36 -38.66 -3.38
C PRO A 18 -26.39 -39.75 -3.73
N VAL A 19 -27.59 -39.33 -4.11
CA VAL A 19 -28.72 -40.20 -4.42
C VAL A 19 -28.81 -40.40 -5.93
N VAL A 20 -28.72 -41.65 -6.36
CA VAL A 20 -28.81 -42.06 -7.76
C VAL A 20 -30.12 -42.82 -7.98
N LEU A 21 -30.94 -42.37 -8.94
CA LEU A 21 -32.14 -43.06 -9.38
C LEU A 21 -31.85 -43.86 -10.65
N VAL A 22 -31.87 -45.19 -10.57
CA VAL A 22 -31.74 -46.09 -11.72
C VAL A 22 -33.14 -46.43 -12.24
N VAL A 23 -33.37 -46.18 -13.52
CA VAL A 23 -34.66 -46.38 -14.18
C VAL A 23 -34.49 -47.27 -15.41
N ASP A 24 -34.99 -48.50 -15.35
CA ASP A 24 -34.92 -49.46 -16.46
C ASP A 24 -36.06 -50.47 -16.37
N ASP A 25 -36.71 -50.82 -17.48
CA ASP A 25 -37.77 -51.84 -17.49
C ASP A 25 -37.23 -53.28 -17.45
N ASP A 26 -35.94 -53.45 -17.71
CA ASP A 26 -35.21 -54.70 -17.45
C ASP A 26 -34.80 -54.76 -15.96
N GLU A 27 -35.61 -55.46 -15.15
CA GLU A 27 -35.38 -55.63 -13.70
C GLU A 27 -33.97 -56.17 -13.39
N ASP A 28 -33.44 -57.08 -14.23
CA ASP A 28 -32.12 -57.68 -14.01
C ASP A 28 -31.00 -56.65 -14.22
N LEU A 29 -31.15 -55.75 -15.21
CA LEU A 29 -30.18 -54.69 -15.47
C LEU A 29 -30.26 -53.58 -14.40
N ALA A 30 -31.47 -53.17 -14.02
CA ALA A 30 -31.69 -52.17 -12.98
C ALA A 30 -31.07 -52.59 -11.63
N ASP A 31 -31.34 -53.84 -11.20
CA ASP A 31 -30.77 -54.43 -9.98
C ASP A 31 -29.25 -54.59 -10.07
N THR A 32 -28.73 -54.86 -11.26
CA THR A 32 -27.28 -54.96 -11.50
C THR A 32 -26.60 -53.60 -11.36
N CYS A 33 -27.20 -52.53 -11.89
CA CYS A 33 -26.73 -51.16 -11.73
C CYS A 33 -26.79 -50.71 -10.25
N GLU A 34 -27.85 -51.04 -9.52
CA GLU A 34 -27.93 -50.84 -8.06
C GLU A 34 -26.75 -51.50 -7.35
N TYR A 35 -26.52 -52.77 -7.65
CA TYR A 35 -25.44 -53.53 -7.03
C TYR A 35 -24.05 -52.94 -7.32
N TRP A 36 -23.87 -52.32 -8.49
CA TRP A 36 -22.61 -51.67 -8.88
C TRP A 36 -22.34 -50.35 -8.16
N LEU A 37 -23.39 -49.63 -7.74
CA LEU A 37 -23.34 -48.26 -7.24
C LEU A 37 -23.53 -48.13 -5.71
N ARG A 38 -24.25 -49.07 -5.08
CA ARG A 38 -24.64 -48.99 -3.65
C ARG A 38 -23.49 -48.83 -2.63
N ASP A 39 -22.28 -49.24 -3.00
CA ASP A 39 -21.11 -49.11 -2.13
C ASP A 39 -20.75 -47.63 -1.89
N ASP A 40 -20.96 -46.78 -2.90
CA ASP A 40 -20.53 -45.39 -2.92
C ASP A 40 -21.72 -44.40 -2.85
N TYR A 41 -22.89 -44.80 -3.36
CA TYR A 41 -24.08 -43.94 -3.50
C TYR A 41 -25.30 -44.49 -2.74
N GLU A 42 -26.30 -43.63 -2.48
CA GLU A 42 -27.66 -44.08 -2.12
C GLU A 42 -28.42 -44.35 -3.41
N VAL A 43 -28.89 -45.59 -3.64
CA VAL A 43 -29.49 -45.95 -4.92
C VAL A 43 -30.98 -46.23 -4.78
N ARG A 44 -31.78 -45.57 -5.60
CA ARG A 44 -33.21 -45.82 -5.80
C ARG A 44 -33.39 -46.55 -7.13
N VAL A 45 -34.32 -47.49 -7.21
CA VAL A 45 -34.58 -48.27 -8.41
C VAL A 45 -36.04 -48.13 -8.80
N ALA A 46 -36.29 -47.81 -10.06
CA ALA A 46 -37.62 -47.75 -10.66
C ALA A 46 -37.67 -48.62 -11.92
N TYR A 47 -38.66 -49.50 -12.02
CA TYR A 47 -38.79 -50.44 -13.13
C TYR A 47 -39.65 -49.92 -14.30
N GLY A 48 -39.82 -48.61 -14.37
CA GLY A 48 -40.64 -47.95 -15.39
C GLY A 48 -40.88 -46.47 -15.09
N GLY A 49 -41.32 -45.73 -16.11
CA GLY A 49 -41.40 -44.26 -16.03
C GLY A 49 -42.38 -43.69 -15.00
N GLU A 50 -43.53 -44.34 -14.75
CA GLU A 50 -44.47 -43.89 -13.70
C GLU A 50 -43.87 -44.03 -12.29
N ASP A 51 -43.14 -45.12 -12.07
CA ASP A 51 -42.45 -45.39 -10.82
C ASP A 51 -41.29 -44.40 -10.62
N ALA A 52 -40.51 -44.14 -11.68
CA ALA A 52 -39.43 -43.15 -11.68
C ALA A 52 -39.93 -41.76 -11.27
N LEU A 53 -41.04 -41.30 -11.87
CA LEU A 53 -41.65 -40.01 -11.52
C LEU A 53 -42.25 -39.97 -10.12
N SER A 54 -42.52 -41.12 -9.49
CA SER A 54 -43.00 -41.18 -8.11
C SER A 54 -41.85 -41.14 -7.10
N GLN A 55 -40.67 -41.63 -7.49
CA GLN A 55 -39.46 -41.71 -6.66
C GLN A 55 -38.49 -40.53 -6.87
N ALA A 56 -38.64 -39.77 -7.96
CA ALA A 56 -37.86 -38.57 -8.26
C ALA A 56 -38.36 -37.37 -7.44
N ASP A 57 -37.44 -36.76 -6.70
CA ASP A 57 -37.65 -35.57 -5.87
C ASP A 57 -36.37 -34.71 -5.85
N GLU A 58 -36.39 -33.59 -5.12
CA GLU A 58 -35.27 -32.64 -4.99
C GLU A 58 -34.01 -33.24 -4.34
N THR A 59 -34.08 -34.46 -3.80
CA THR A 59 -32.93 -35.14 -3.18
C THR A 59 -32.20 -36.06 -4.15
N VAL A 60 -32.74 -36.30 -5.35
CA VAL A 60 -32.08 -37.11 -6.37
C VAL A 60 -31.05 -36.26 -7.11
N ASP A 61 -29.78 -36.67 -7.05
CA ASP A 61 -28.67 -35.96 -7.69
C ASP A 61 -28.46 -36.42 -9.14
N VAL A 62 -28.59 -37.73 -9.39
CA VAL A 62 -28.35 -38.34 -10.71
C VAL A 62 -29.46 -39.33 -11.06
N VAL A 63 -29.87 -39.38 -12.32
CA VAL A 63 -30.83 -40.33 -12.89
C VAL A 63 -30.16 -41.09 -14.03
N LEU A 64 -30.09 -42.42 -13.94
CA LEU A 64 -29.76 -43.29 -15.05
C LEU A 64 -31.08 -43.74 -15.69
N LEU A 65 -31.38 -43.24 -16.88
CA LEU A 65 -32.72 -43.36 -17.48
C LEU A 65 -32.71 -44.19 -18.74
N ASP A 66 -33.36 -45.36 -18.72
CA ASP A 66 -33.59 -46.11 -19.94
C ASP A 66 -34.50 -45.34 -20.89
N ARG A 67 -34.07 -45.24 -22.14
CA ARG A 67 -34.80 -44.50 -23.17
C ARG A 67 -36.08 -45.23 -23.60
N ARG A 68 -36.09 -46.56 -23.60
CA ARG A 68 -37.13 -47.39 -24.25
C ARG A 68 -37.88 -48.27 -23.25
N MET A 69 -38.64 -47.63 -22.39
CA MET A 69 -39.54 -48.31 -21.46
C MET A 69 -40.99 -48.42 -21.99
N PRO A 70 -41.75 -49.46 -21.58
CA PRO A 70 -43.17 -49.58 -21.88
C PRO A 70 -44.02 -48.54 -21.15
N ASN A 71 -45.14 -48.16 -21.78
CA ASN A 71 -46.12 -47.16 -21.32
C ASN A 71 -45.64 -45.70 -21.35
N LEU A 72 -44.54 -45.39 -20.65
CA LEU A 72 -43.95 -44.05 -20.59
C LEU A 72 -42.48 -44.12 -21.00
N SER A 73 -42.11 -43.41 -22.07
CA SER A 73 -40.74 -43.44 -22.61
C SER A 73 -39.75 -42.70 -21.72
N GLY A 74 -38.44 -42.96 -21.87
CA GLY A 74 -37.42 -42.19 -21.15
C GLY A 74 -37.45 -40.71 -21.53
N ASP A 75 -37.68 -40.39 -22.81
CA ASP A 75 -37.82 -39.02 -23.31
C ASP A 75 -38.98 -38.29 -22.59
N ASP A 76 -40.13 -38.96 -22.43
CA ASP A 76 -41.30 -38.46 -21.69
C ASP A 76 -41.05 -38.25 -20.19
N VAL A 77 -40.19 -39.07 -19.59
CA VAL A 77 -39.80 -38.96 -18.18
C VAL A 77 -38.87 -37.77 -18.01
N LEU A 78 -37.84 -37.64 -18.86
CA LEU A 78 -36.90 -36.52 -18.83
C LEU A 78 -37.61 -35.17 -18.92
N GLU A 79 -38.54 -35.02 -19.87
CA GLU A 79 -39.34 -33.79 -20.03
C GLU A 79 -40.12 -33.47 -18.74
N ARG A 80 -40.77 -34.47 -18.14
CA ARG A 80 -41.54 -34.30 -16.89
C ARG A 80 -40.68 -34.02 -15.66
N LEU A 81 -39.44 -34.51 -15.61
CA LEU A 81 -38.50 -34.16 -14.54
C LEU A 81 -38.14 -32.66 -14.63
N ARG A 82 -37.85 -32.17 -15.84
CA ARG A 82 -37.55 -30.75 -16.09
C ARG A 82 -38.76 -29.84 -15.85
N GLU A 83 -39.96 -30.24 -16.28
CA GLU A 83 -41.22 -29.50 -16.00
C GLU A 83 -41.50 -29.32 -14.50
N ARG A 84 -41.04 -30.26 -13.66
CA ARG A 84 -41.15 -30.20 -12.20
C ARG A 84 -40.09 -29.33 -11.54
N GLY A 85 -39.12 -28.81 -12.30
CA GLY A 85 -37.98 -28.05 -11.78
C GLY A 85 -36.99 -28.92 -10.99
N LEU A 86 -36.85 -30.19 -11.35
CA LEU A 86 -35.84 -31.05 -10.75
C LEU A 86 -34.50 -30.87 -11.49
N ASP A 87 -33.49 -30.45 -10.73
CA ASP A 87 -32.13 -30.15 -11.22
C ASP A 87 -31.21 -31.38 -11.26
N CYS A 88 -31.76 -32.59 -11.12
CA CYS A 88 -31.00 -33.83 -11.17
C CYS A 88 -30.32 -34.03 -12.54
N HIS A 89 -29.10 -34.54 -12.57
CA HIS A 89 -28.42 -34.88 -13.81
C HIS A 89 -28.95 -36.17 -14.40
N VAL A 90 -29.12 -36.24 -15.72
CA VAL A 90 -29.71 -37.41 -16.39
C VAL A 90 -28.74 -38.02 -17.40
N ALA A 91 -28.34 -39.27 -17.17
CA ALA A 91 -27.68 -40.09 -18.18
C ALA A 91 -28.72 -40.97 -18.89
N MET A 92 -28.82 -40.85 -20.21
CA MET A 92 -29.71 -41.70 -21.01
C MET A 92 -29.04 -43.06 -21.27
N MET A 93 -29.70 -44.16 -20.91
CA MET A 93 -29.29 -45.52 -21.23
C MET A 93 -30.11 -46.06 -22.40
N THR A 94 -29.48 -46.67 -23.40
CA THR A 94 -30.20 -47.07 -24.61
C THR A 94 -29.56 -48.25 -25.34
N ALA A 95 -30.38 -49.12 -25.93
CA ALA A 95 -29.90 -50.18 -26.83
C ALA A 95 -29.76 -49.73 -28.30
N VAL A 96 -30.02 -48.45 -28.59
CA VAL A 96 -30.01 -47.87 -29.93
C VAL A 96 -28.92 -46.82 -30.01
N GLU A 97 -28.09 -46.92 -31.04
CA GLU A 97 -27.09 -45.92 -31.35
C GLU A 97 -27.74 -44.53 -31.48
N PRO A 98 -27.14 -43.49 -30.90
CA PRO A 98 -27.68 -42.13 -30.91
C PRO A 98 -27.86 -41.61 -32.35
N ASP A 99 -28.88 -40.79 -32.59
CA ASP A 99 -29.08 -40.08 -33.86
C ASP A 99 -29.32 -38.61 -33.55
N THR A 100 -29.33 -37.76 -34.56
CA THR A 100 -29.47 -36.30 -34.52
C THR A 100 -30.65 -35.76 -33.70
N GLU A 101 -31.64 -36.60 -33.39
CA GLU A 101 -32.74 -36.27 -32.47
C GLU A 101 -32.28 -35.98 -31.03
N ILE A 102 -31.07 -36.41 -30.63
CA ILE A 102 -30.53 -36.15 -29.29
C ILE A 102 -30.00 -34.73 -29.12
N VAL A 103 -29.75 -33.99 -30.21
CA VAL A 103 -29.09 -32.67 -30.15
C VAL A 103 -29.85 -31.66 -29.26
N ASP A 104 -31.18 -31.71 -29.30
CA ASP A 104 -32.04 -30.79 -28.54
C ASP A 104 -32.57 -31.40 -27.22
N MET A 105 -32.10 -32.59 -26.84
CA MET A 105 -32.60 -33.27 -25.63
C MET A 105 -31.84 -32.78 -24.38
N PRO A 106 -32.53 -32.45 -23.27
CA PRO A 106 -31.91 -31.88 -22.06
C PRO A 106 -31.31 -32.94 -21.13
N PHE A 107 -30.48 -33.83 -21.68
CA PHE A 107 -29.72 -34.84 -20.93
C PHE A 107 -28.26 -34.39 -20.71
N ASP A 108 -27.59 -35.00 -19.74
CA ASP A 108 -26.24 -34.62 -19.32
C ASP A 108 -25.18 -35.63 -19.79
N ASP A 109 -25.57 -36.90 -19.99
CA ASP A 109 -24.70 -37.94 -20.56
C ASP A 109 -25.47 -39.06 -21.31
N TYR A 110 -24.79 -39.87 -22.13
CA TYR A 110 -25.40 -40.91 -22.96
C TYR A 110 -24.63 -42.24 -22.95
N LEU A 111 -25.29 -43.31 -22.53
CA LEU A 111 -24.72 -44.66 -22.41
C LEU A 111 -25.37 -45.65 -23.39
N VAL A 112 -24.54 -46.28 -24.22
CA VAL A 112 -24.98 -47.33 -25.16
C VAL A 112 -24.88 -48.71 -24.52
N LYS A 113 -26.01 -49.42 -24.44
CA LYS A 113 -26.10 -50.81 -23.95
C LYS A 113 -25.46 -51.77 -24.98
N PRO A 114 -24.74 -52.83 -24.55
CA PRO A 114 -24.58 -53.28 -23.17
C PRO A 114 -23.57 -52.45 -22.36
N VAL A 115 -23.97 -52.02 -21.17
CA VAL A 115 -23.12 -51.26 -20.23
C VAL A 115 -22.37 -52.19 -19.28
N THR A 116 -21.16 -51.80 -18.90
CA THR A 116 -20.35 -52.49 -17.89
C THR A 116 -20.39 -51.75 -16.56
N LYS A 117 -19.90 -52.42 -15.49
CA LYS A 117 -19.73 -51.78 -14.18
C LYS A 117 -18.88 -50.51 -14.25
N THR A 118 -17.87 -50.49 -15.12
CA THR A 118 -17.00 -49.32 -15.28
C THR A 118 -17.77 -48.17 -15.91
N ASP A 119 -18.44 -48.41 -17.05
CA ASP A 119 -19.18 -47.37 -17.78
C ASP A 119 -20.23 -46.67 -16.89
N VAL A 120 -21.00 -47.46 -16.12
CA VAL A 120 -22.03 -46.94 -15.21
C VAL A 120 -21.42 -46.13 -14.06
N ARG A 121 -20.27 -46.57 -13.53
CA ARG A 121 -19.61 -45.87 -12.41
C ARG A 121 -18.97 -44.57 -12.87
N GLU A 122 -18.28 -44.58 -14.01
CA GLU A 122 -17.65 -43.38 -14.56
C GLU A 122 -18.70 -42.32 -14.89
N ALA A 123 -19.81 -42.69 -15.55
CA ALA A 123 -20.90 -41.76 -15.85
C ALA A 123 -21.51 -41.14 -14.58
N VAL A 124 -21.79 -41.95 -13.55
CA VAL A 124 -22.35 -41.43 -12.28
C VAL A 124 -21.33 -40.55 -11.55
N GLU A 125 -20.07 -40.96 -11.47
CA GLU A 125 -19.01 -40.18 -10.82
C GLU A 125 -18.83 -38.83 -11.51
N GLU A 126 -18.80 -38.81 -12.83
CA GLU A 126 -18.69 -37.61 -13.64
C GLU A 126 -19.90 -36.68 -13.47
N LEU A 127 -21.13 -37.21 -13.51
CA LEU A 127 -22.34 -36.42 -13.31
C LEU A 127 -22.46 -35.83 -11.90
N VAL A 128 -22.01 -36.56 -10.88
CA VAL A 128 -21.95 -36.03 -9.50
C VAL A 128 -20.93 -34.89 -9.43
N VAL A 129 -19.76 -35.01 -10.05
CA VAL A 129 -18.77 -33.91 -10.08
C VAL A 129 -19.32 -32.71 -10.86
N ARG A 130 -20.00 -32.96 -11.99
CA ARG A 130 -20.58 -31.90 -12.83
C ARG A 130 -21.68 -31.10 -12.13
N SER A 131 -22.32 -31.65 -11.10
CA SER A 131 -23.30 -30.94 -10.27
C SER A 131 -22.72 -29.77 -9.47
N GLU A 132 -21.41 -29.77 -9.24
CA GLU A 132 -20.73 -28.69 -8.53
C GLU A 132 -20.37 -27.51 -9.45
N PHE A 133 -20.54 -27.64 -10.78
CA PHE A 133 -20.20 -26.60 -11.74
C PHE A 133 -21.37 -25.65 -12.04
N ASP A 134 -21.04 -24.39 -12.39
CA ASP A 134 -21.99 -23.39 -12.84
C ASP A 134 -22.70 -23.81 -14.15
N GLU A 135 -23.87 -23.22 -14.43
CA GLU A 135 -24.76 -23.56 -15.56
C GLU A 135 -24.05 -23.54 -16.93
N GLU A 136 -23.18 -22.57 -17.18
CA GLU A 136 -22.45 -22.43 -18.44
C GLU A 136 -21.47 -23.59 -18.69
N VAL A 137 -20.81 -24.06 -17.63
CA VAL A 137 -19.87 -25.20 -17.70
C VAL A 137 -20.63 -26.51 -17.85
N ARG A 138 -21.80 -26.63 -17.20
CA ARG A 138 -22.70 -27.78 -17.37
C ARG A 138 -23.22 -27.89 -18.80
N GLU A 139 -23.65 -26.78 -19.40
CA GLU A 139 -24.08 -26.73 -20.79
C GLU A 139 -22.97 -27.16 -21.76
N PHE A 140 -21.74 -26.69 -21.54
CA PHE A 140 -20.58 -27.10 -22.33
C PHE A 140 -20.36 -28.63 -22.31
N PHE A 141 -20.37 -29.23 -21.12
CA PHE A 141 -20.18 -30.68 -20.97
C PHE A 141 -21.32 -31.51 -21.58
N ALA A 142 -22.56 -31.05 -21.51
CA ALA A 142 -23.69 -31.72 -22.14
C ALA A 142 -23.58 -31.68 -23.68
N LEU A 143 -23.15 -30.54 -24.25
CA LEU A 143 -22.90 -30.41 -25.69
C LEU A 143 -21.76 -31.33 -26.14
N GLU A 144 -20.67 -31.41 -25.37
CA GLU A 144 -19.53 -32.29 -25.66
C GLU A 144 -19.92 -33.79 -25.57
N SER A 145 -20.70 -34.19 -24.56
CA SER A 145 -21.26 -35.54 -24.45
C SER A 145 -22.18 -35.86 -25.64
N THR A 146 -22.99 -34.90 -26.10
CA THR A 146 -23.85 -35.04 -27.28
C THR A 146 -23.04 -35.20 -28.57
N GLU A 147 -21.98 -34.41 -28.73
CA GLU A 147 -21.06 -34.52 -29.86
C GLU A 147 -20.39 -35.90 -29.88
N ALA A 148 -19.79 -36.31 -28.76
CA ALA A 148 -19.10 -37.59 -28.61
C ALA A 148 -20.02 -38.79 -28.89
N ALA A 149 -21.27 -38.72 -28.44
CA ALA A 149 -22.28 -39.73 -28.73
C ALA A 149 -22.49 -39.88 -30.25
N LEU A 150 -22.57 -38.77 -30.99
CA LEU A 150 -22.77 -38.76 -32.44
C LEU A 150 -21.49 -39.06 -33.26
N GLU A 151 -20.30 -38.80 -32.72
CA GLU A 151 -19.03 -39.05 -33.42
C GLU A 151 -18.75 -40.53 -33.69
N THR A 152 -19.34 -41.42 -32.89
CA THR A 152 -19.19 -42.87 -33.05
C THR A 152 -19.89 -43.44 -34.29
N ARG A 153 -20.67 -42.62 -35.01
CA ARG A 153 -21.42 -43.01 -36.22
C ARG A 153 -20.78 -42.51 -37.51
N ASP A 154 -20.94 -43.29 -38.57
CA ASP A 154 -20.67 -42.83 -39.92
C ASP A 154 -21.64 -41.70 -40.28
N VAL A 155 -21.10 -40.54 -40.67
CA VAL A 155 -21.87 -39.31 -40.97
C VAL A 155 -22.94 -39.55 -42.05
N GLU A 156 -22.71 -40.50 -42.96
CA GLU A 156 -23.65 -40.88 -44.03
C GLU A 156 -24.92 -41.59 -43.51
N ASP A 157 -24.89 -42.14 -42.30
CA ASP A 157 -25.99 -42.89 -41.68
C ASP A 157 -26.86 -42.03 -40.74
N LEU A 158 -26.50 -40.75 -40.53
CA LEU A 158 -27.28 -39.81 -39.71
C LEU A 158 -28.52 -39.31 -40.47
N ARG A 159 -29.63 -39.10 -39.75
CA ARG A 159 -30.86 -38.55 -40.36
C ARG A 159 -30.69 -37.12 -40.84
N ASP A 160 -29.93 -36.31 -40.10
CA ASP A 160 -29.61 -34.92 -40.42
C ASP A 160 -28.12 -34.60 -40.20
N PRO A 161 -27.28 -34.79 -41.22
CA PRO A 161 -25.86 -34.44 -41.13
C PRO A 161 -25.59 -32.95 -40.88
N GLU A 162 -26.53 -32.05 -41.17
CA GLU A 162 -26.37 -30.61 -40.92
C GLU A 162 -26.43 -30.32 -39.42
N ALA A 163 -27.31 -31.00 -38.66
CA ALA A 163 -27.43 -30.87 -37.22
C ALA A 163 -26.12 -31.20 -36.47
N LEU A 164 -25.37 -32.23 -36.89
CA LEU A 164 -24.06 -32.54 -36.30
C LEU A 164 -23.02 -31.44 -36.58
N ASN A 165 -23.11 -30.81 -37.75
CA ASN A 165 -22.17 -29.75 -38.14
C ASN A 165 -22.47 -28.43 -37.39
N GLU A 166 -23.75 -28.15 -37.12
CA GLU A 166 -24.18 -27.03 -36.26
C GLU A 166 -23.75 -27.26 -34.81
N LEU A 167 -23.97 -28.46 -34.26
CA LEU A 167 -23.50 -28.84 -32.93
C LEU A 167 -21.97 -28.67 -32.79
N ARG A 168 -21.19 -29.13 -33.78
CA ARG A 168 -19.73 -28.95 -33.81
C ARG A 168 -19.31 -27.49 -33.74
N GLN A 169 -19.98 -26.62 -34.51
CA GLN A 169 -19.70 -25.18 -34.46
C GLN A 169 -20.08 -24.56 -33.10
N GLN A 170 -21.16 -25.04 -32.49
CA GLN A 170 -21.59 -24.59 -31.18
C GLN A 170 -20.58 -25.01 -30.10
N VAL A 171 -20.18 -26.29 -30.06
CA VAL A 171 -19.14 -26.79 -29.14
C VAL A 171 -17.83 -26.02 -29.32
N GLU A 172 -17.38 -25.80 -30.56
CA GLU A 172 -16.14 -25.06 -30.82
C GLU A 172 -16.23 -23.60 -30.37
N THR A 173 -17.39 -22.96 -30.52
CA THR A 173 -17.62 -21.58 -30.06
C THR A 173 -17.59 -21.50 -28.53
N VAL A 174 -18.27 -22.42 -27.84
CA VAL A 174 -18.29 -22.45 -26.37
C VAL A 174 -16.90 -22.81 -25.82
N ARG A 175 -16.20 -23.79 -26.43
CA ARG A 175 -14.83 -24.16 -26.05
C ARG A 175 -13.88 -22.96 -26.12
N ARG A 176 -13.90 -22.22 -27.24
CA ARG A 176 -13.10 -21.00 -27.37
C ARG A 176 -13.45 -19.94 -26.33
N GLY A 177 -14.74 -19.74 -26.05
CA GLY A 177 -15.17 -18.80 -25.01
C GLY A 177 -14.67 -19.17 -23.60
N GLN A 178 -14.69 -20.47 -23.26
CA GLN A 178 -14.14 -20.99 -22.00
C GLN A 178 -12.61 -20.86 -21.94
N GLU A 179 -11.91 -21.19 -23.03
CA GLU A 179 -10.45 -21.02 -23.13
C GLU A 179 -10.06 -19.54 -22.94
N ASP A 180 -10.76 -18.61 -23.61
CA ASP A 180 -10.53 -17.18 -23.48
C ASP A 180 -10.77 -16.67 -22.03
N GLU A 181 -11.81 -17.16 -21.36
CA GLU A 181 -12.13 -16.79 -19.97
C GLU A 181 -11.11 -17.37 -18.97
N ILE A 182 -10.67 -18.61 -19.17
CA ILE A 182 -9.60 -19.22 -18.36
C ILE A 182 -8.31 -18.43 -18.52
N GLU A 183 -7.91 -18.12 -19.75
CA GLU A 183 -6.72 -17.31 -20.01
C GLU A 183 -6.83 -15.91 -19.36
N ARG A 184 -8.01 -15.29 -19.41
CA ARG A 184 -8.26 -14.01 -18.75
C ARG A 184 -8.11 -14.10 -17.24
N ARG A 185 -8.69 -15.12 -16.61
CA ARG A 185 -8.58 -15.34 -15.15
C ARG A 185 -7.16 -15.67 -14.73
N GLN A 186 -6.44 -16.46 -15.53
CA GLN A 186 -5.03 -16.77 -15.29
C GLN A 186 -4.18 -15.50 -15.33
N ARG A 187 -4.35 -14.66 -16.38
CA ARG A 187 -3.69 -13.35 -16.47
C ARG A 187 -3.96 -12.47 -15.24
N GLN A 188 -5.20 -12.45 -14.73
CA GLN A 188 -5.54 -11.70 -13.53
C GLN A 188 -4.87 -12.27 -12.26
N LEU A 189 -4.82 -13.60 -12.10
CA LEU A 189 -4.17 -14.24 -10.97
C LEU A 189 -2.65 -14.02 -10.97
N ASP A 190 -2.02 -14.16 -12.14
CA ASP A 190 -0.58 -13.92 -12.29
C ASP A 190 -0.24 -12.46 -11.96
N ARG A 191 -1.08 -11.51 -12.40
CA ARG A 191 -0.94 -10.09 -12.06
C ARG A 191 -1.08 -9.83 -10.56
N LEU A 192 -2.01 -10.46 -9.87
CA LEU A 192 -2.17 -10.34 -8.41
C LEU A 192 -0.98 -10.94 -7.64
N HIS A 193 -0.44 -12.07 -8.09
CA HIS A 193 0.76 -12.65 -7.48
C HIS A 193 1.97 -11.75 -7.69
N HIS A 194 2.12 -11.20 -8.90
CA HIS A 194 3.19 -10.26 -9.24
C HIS A 194 3.21 -9.05 -8.31
N ILE A 195 2.05 -8.43 -8.11
CA ILE A 195 1.87 -7.27 -7.23
C ILE A 195 2.24 -7.59 -5.77
N ASN A 196 1.79 -8.74 -5.26
CA ASN A 196 2.09 -9.14 -3.89
C ASN A 196 3.58 -9.43 -3.67
N ASP A 197 4.25 -10.03 -4.65
CA ASP A 197 5.68 -10.31 -4.56
C ASP A 197 6.49 -9.01 -4.65
N LEU A 198 6.08 -8.07 -5.51
CA LEU A 198 6.66 -6.74 -5.60
C LEU A 198 6.58 -5.98 -4.27
N LEU A 199 5.39 -5.93 -3.65
CA LEU A 199 5.21 -5.29 -2.35
C LEU A 199 6.11 -5.91 -1.28
N ARG A 200 6.21 -7.24 -1.23
CA ARG A 200 7.07 -7.94 -0.26
C ARG A 200 8.56 -7.68 -0.48
N GLU A 201 8.99 -7.57 -1.73
CA GLU A 201 10.38 -7.31 -2.06
C GLU A 201 10.76 -5.87 -1.69
N VAL A 202 9.89 -4.91 -2.02
CA VAL A 202 10.05 -3.52 -1.60
C VAL A 202 9.99 -3.38 -0.08
N ASP A 203 9.07 -4.04 0.61
CA ASP A 203 9.01 -4.03 2.08
C ASP A 203 10.31 -4.52 2.72
N ARG A 204 10.92 -5.58 2.19
CA ARG A 204 12.21 -6.08 2.69
C ARG A 204 13.33 -5.08 2.41
N ALA A 205 13.36 -4.52 1.21
CA ALA A 205 14.33 -3.50 0.83
C ALA A 205 14.26 -2.28 1.77
N LEU A 206 13.05 -1.82 2.10
CA LEU A 206 12.82 -0.68 2.98
C LEU A 206 13.24 -0.94 4.44
N VAL A 207 13.16 -2.18 4.91
CA VAL A 207 13.59 -2.54 6.27
C VAL A 207 15.11 -2.48 6.43
N ASP A 208 15.85 -2.91 5.41
CA ASP A 208 17.32 -2.97 5.44
C ASP A 208 17.99 -1.65 5.06
N ALA A 209 17.32 -0.81 4.25
CA ALA A 209 17.86 0.44 3.80
C ALA A 209 18.01 1.46 4.95
N THR A 210 19.15 2.15 4.96
CA THR A 210 19.51 3.13 6.00
C THR A 210 19.52 4.56 5.50
N THR A 211 19.47 4.75 4.18
CA THR A 211 19.43 6.05 3.54
C THR A 211 18.34 6.12 2.50
N ARG A 212 17.90 7.35 2.22
CA ARG A 212 16.96 7.63 1.13
C ARG A 212 17.49 7.14 -0.23
N GLU A 213 18.78 7.29 -0.51
CA GLU A 213 19.38 6.85 -1.77
C GLU A 213 19.35 5.33 -1.92
N GLU A 214 19.68 4.58 -0.86
CA GLU A 214 19.56 3.12 -0.85
C GLU A 214 18.11 2.66 -1.09
N ILE A 215 17.13 3.35 -0.49
CA ILE A 215 15.71 3.08 -0.72
C ILE A 215 15.34 3.30 -2.19
N GLU A 216 15.66 4.48 -2.73
CA GLU A 216 15.35 4.86 -4.11
C GLU A 216 15.97 3.85 -5.11
N GLU A 217 17.25 3.48 -4.92
CA GLU A 217 17.96 2.52 -5.77
C GLU A 217 17.35 1.13 -5.69
N THR A 218 17.12 0.61 -4.48
CA THR A 218 16.61 -0.75 -4.30
C THR A 218 15.20 -0.91 -4.86
N VAL A 219 14.34 0.10 -4.71
CA VAL A 219 12.99 0.10 -5.29
C VAL A 219 13.05 0.02 -6.81
N CYS A 220 13.90 0.84 -7.44
CA CYS A 220 14.06 0.80 -8.90
C CYS A 220 14.62 -0.55 -9.36
N GLU A 221 15.62 -1.10 -8.68
CA GLU A 221 16.18 -2.42 -8.99
C GLU A 221 15.16 -3.55 -8.84
N ALA A 222 14.35 -3.53 -7.78
CA ALA A 222 13.29 -4.50 -7.56
C ALA A 222 12.29 -4.47 -8.73
N LEU A 223 11.77 -3.29 -9.07
CA LEU A 223 10.86 -3.10 -10.22
C LEU A 223 11.47 -3.56 -11.53
N ALA A 224 12.75 -3.26 -11.79
CA ALA A 224 13.44 -3.67 -13.00
C ALA A 224 13.78 -5.17 -13.07
N SER A 225 13.67 -5.90 -11.95
CA SER A 225 13.92 -7.34 -11.90
C SER A 225 12.74 -8.17 -12.41
N PHE A 226 11.56 -7.57 -12.47
CA PHE A 226 10.33 -8.19 -12.92
C PHE A 226 10.17 -8.07 -14.44
N ASP A 227 9.90 -9.20 -15.12
CA ASP A 227 9.77 -9.24 -16.58
C ASP A 227 8.60 -8.38 -17.13
N SER A 228 7.60 -8.08 -16.30
CA SER A 228 6.43 -7.25 -16.64
C SER A 228 6.75 -5.75 -16.74
N TYR A 229 7.89 -5.30 -16.20
CA TYR A 229 8.30 -3.90 -16.23
C TYR A 229 9.56 -3.73 -17.05
N LEU A 230 9.55 -2.71 -17.92
CA LEU A 230 10.72 -2.34 -18.70
C LEU A 230 11.79 -1.65 -17.82
N GLY A 231 11.34 -0.92 -16.80
CA GLY A 231 12.20 -0.29 -15.82
C GLY A 231 11.52 0.86 -15.10
N ALA A 232 12.23 1.42 -14.13
CA ALA A 232 11.73 2.45 -13.25
C ALA A 232 12.80 3.49 -12.92
N TRP A 233 12.36 4.70 -12.55
CA TRP A 233 13.25 5.76 -12.09
C TRP A 233 12.54 6.69 -11.10
N VAL A 234 13.32 7.34 -10.24
CA VAL A 234 12.81 8.30 -9.24
C VAL A 234 13.03 9.74 -9.72
N ALA A 235 11.93 10.47 -9.81
CA ALA A 235 11.83 11.87 -10.17
C ALA A 235 11.85 12.76 -8.92
N ARG A 236 12.66 13.82 -8.95
CA ARG A 236 12.59 14.94 -8.01
C ARG A 236 12.17 16.19 -8.75
N TYR A 237 11.08 16.80 -8.29
CA TYR A 237 10.53 18.03 -8.84
C TYR A 237 11.01 19.24 -8.04
N SER A 238 11.32 20.33 -8.74
CA SER A 238 11.74 21.61 -8.17
C SER A 238 10.76 22.70 -8.57
N ASP A 239 9.98 23.22 -7.61
CA ASP A 239 9.01 24.29 -7.85
C ASP A 239 9.65 25.62 -8.29
N THR A 240 10.88 25.89 -7.85
CA THR A 240 11.57 27.17 -8.11
C THR A 240 11.98 27.31 -9.58
N VAL A 241 12.36 26.20 -10.22
CA VAL A 241 12.84 26.19 -11.61
C VAL A 241 11.81 25.54 -12.55
N ASP A 242 10.75 24.95 -11.99
CA ASP A 242 9.73 24.18 -12.69
C ASP A 242 10.33 23.05 -13.54
N THR A 243 11.21 22.25 -12.92
CA THR A 243 11.93 21.16 -13.58
C THR A 243 11.88 19.87 -12.79
N VAL A 244 11.92 18.75 -13.52
CA VAL A 244 12.12 17.42 -12.95
C VAL A 244 13.56 16.98 -13.20
N SER A 245 14.16 16.40 -12.17
CA SER A 245 15.48 15.78 -12.22
C SER A 245 15.36 14.29 -11.89
N CYS A 246 16.20 13.46 -12.51
CA CYS A 246 16.29 12.04 -12.16
C CYS A 246 17.26 11.85 -11.00
N ARG A 247 16.85 11.10 -9.98
CA ARG A 247 17.67 10.72 -8.82
C ARG A 247 18.36 9.37 -9.03
N THR A 248 17.61 8.38 -9.49
CA THR A 248 18.09 7.03 -9.78
C THR A 248 17.21 6.38 -10.84
N ALA A 249 17.72 5.35 -11.52
CA ALA A 249 17.00 4.58 -12.52
C ALA A 249 17.55 3.15 -12.62
N ALA A 250 16.68 2.18 -12.93
CA ALA A 250 17.03 0.79 -13.21
C ALA A 250 16.16 0.22 -14.34
N GLY A 251 16.68 -0.77 -15.07
CA GLY A 251 16.02 -1.34 -16.26
C GLY A 251 16.07 -0.44 -17.52
N ILE A 252 16.18 0.86 -17.31
CA ILE A 252 16.33 1.88 -18.36
C ILE A 252 17.62 2.68 -18.21
N THR A 253 18.06 3.35 -19.28
CA THR A 253 19.17 4.30 -19.18
C THR A 253 18.71 5.54 -18.42
N LEU A 254 19.55 6.09 -17.52
CA LEU A 254 19.25 7.29 -16.73
C LEU A 254 18.66 8.42 -17.61
N PRO A 255 17.42 8.86 -17.35
CA PRO A 255 16.76 9.94 -18.11
C PRO A 255 17.57 11.23 -18.08
N ARG A 256 17.86 11.80 -19.25
CA ARG A 256 18.54 13.10 -19.37
C ARG A 256 17.50 14.20 -19.50
N LEU A 257 17.09 14.75 -18.35
CA LEU A 257 16.06 15.79 -18.28
C LEU A 257 16.62 17.23 -18.38
N ASP A 258 17.92 17.40 -18.64
CA ASP A 258 18.53 18.73 -18.80
C ASP A 258 18.02 19.45 -20.07
N GLY A 259 16.98 20.27 -19.90
CA GLY A 259 16.47 21.21 -20.92
C GLY A 259 15.39 20.67 -21.87
N GLN A 260 14.86 19.46 -21.65
CA GLN A 260 13.68 18.90 -22.34
C GLN A 260 12.66 18.32 -21.33
N THR A 261 12.27 19.13 -20.36
CA THR A 261 11.38 18.75 -19.24
C THR A 261 9.88 18.81 -19.56
N ASP A 262 9.49 19.44 -20.67
CA ASP A 262 8.09 19.85 -20.93
C ASP A 262 7.10 18.69 -21.04
N ALA A 263 7.54 17.47 -21.41
CA ALA A 263 6.65 16.31 -21.56
C ALA A 263 6.44 15.55 -20.24
N VAL A 264 7.49 15.39 -19.44
CA VAL A 264 7.46 14.59 -18.20
C VAL A 264 7.06 15.42 -16.98
N THR A 265 7.43 16.71 -16.96
CA THR A 265 7.20 17.60 -15.81
C THR A 265 5.73 17.78 -15.47
N PRO A 266 4.80 17.98 -16.42
CA PRO A 266 3.38 18.09 -16.09
C PRO A 266 2.82 16.85 -15.41
N LEU A 267 3.27 15.66 -15.83
CA LEU A 267 2.81 14.37 -15.27
C LEU A 267 3.28 14.22 -13.82
N VAL A 268 4.58 14.45 -13.58
CA VAL A 268 5.17 14.40 -12.24
C VAL A 268 4.56 15.47 -11.34
N ARG A 269 4.39 16.69 -11.84
CA ARG A 269 3.76 17.78 -11.07
C ARG A 269 2.33 17.42 -10.66
N SER A 270 1.52 16.90 -11.59
CA SER A 270 0.14 16.50 -11.29
C SER A 270 0.10 15.42 -10.20
N ALA A 271 0.93 14.38 -10.33
CA ALA A 271 1.00 13.30 -9.34
C ALA A 271 1.38 13.82 -7.94
N LEU A 272 2.32 14.76 -7.86
CA LEU A 272 2.76 15.33 -6.59
C LEU A 272 1.75 16.32 -5.97
N GLN A 273 1.01 17.07 -6.81
CA GLN A 273 0.00 18.02 -6.34
C GLN A 273 -1.25 17.33 -5.82
N ASP A 274 -1.70 16.28 -6.53
CA ASP A 274 -2.91 15.54 -6.17
C ASP A 274 -2.61 14.41 -5.17
N LEU A 275 -1.33 14.07 -4.95
CA LEU A 275 -0.87 12.91 -4.18
C LEU A 275 -1.55 11.62 -4.64
N ASP A 276 -1.68 11.47 -5.96
CA ASP A 276 -2.39 10.38 -6.60
C ASP A 276 -1.66 9.94 -7.89
N ALA A 277 -1.60 8.64 -8.17
CA ALA A 277 -0.87 8.11 -9.31
C ALA A 277 -1.51 8.51 -10.66
N VAL A 278 -0.66 8.92 -11.61
CA VAL A 278 -1.07 9.33 -12.96
C VAL A 278 -0.73 8.23 -13.96
N LEU A 279 -1.76 7.74 -14.65
CA LEU A 279 -1.64 6.72 -15.68
C LEU A 279 -1.45 7.34 -17.06
N VAL A 280 -0.51 6.79 -17.81
CA VAL A 280 -0.18 7.19 -19.18
C VAL A 280 -0.33 5.96 -20.06
N GLU A 281 -1.49 5.83 -20.72
CA GLU A 281 -1.77 4.70 -21.62
C GLU A 281 -0.77 4.59 -22.78
N ARG A 282 -0.30 5.74 -23.29
CA ARG A 282 0.66 5.83 -24.40
C ARG A 282 1.63 6.97 -24.18
N VAL A 283 2.91 6.63 -24.10
CA VAL A 283 4.01 7.59 -23.99
C VAL A 283 4.18 8.33 -25.31
N ASP A 284 4.18 9.67 -25.27
CA ASP A 284 4.38 10.48 -26.48
C ASP A 284 5.85 10.49 -26.95
N ALA A 285 6.08 10.99 -28.16
CA ALA A 285 7.40 10.97 -28.79
C ALA A 285 8.43 11.90 -28.12
N ASP A 286 7.99 12.92 -27.37
CA ASP A 286 8.88 13.84 -26.65
C ASP A 286 9.29 13.24 -25.30
N HIS A 287 8.35 12.64 -24.56
CA HIS A 287 8.63 11.83 -23.38
C HIS A 287 9.56 10.67 -23.72
N PHE A 288 9.25 9.91 -24.78
CA PHE A 288 10.06 8.78 -25.20
C PHE A 288 11.52 9.19 -25.46
N ARG A 289 11.73 10.31 -26.16
CA ARG A 289 13.07 10.84 -26.45
C ARG A 289 13.80 11.33 -25.20
N ALA A 290 13.09 11.91 -24.24
CA ALA A 290 13.69 12.36 -22.98
C ALA A 290 14.21 11.20 -22.10
N VAL A 291 13.58 10.03 -22.21
CA VAL A 291 13.80 8.89 -21.29
C VAL A 291 14.57 7.75 -21.93
N PHE A 292 14.33 7.44 -23.21
CA PHE A 292 14.84 6.23 -23.87
C PHE A 292 15.86 6.49 -25.00
N GLU A 293 15.94 7.70 -25.55
CA GLU A 293 16.94 8.00 -26.59
C GLU A 293 18.33 8.33 -25.98
N SER A 294 19.38 7.70 -26.50
CA SER A 294 20.79 7.97 -26.13
C SER A 294 21.59 8.54 -27.31
N ASP A 295 22.63 9.35 -27.02
CA ASP A 295 23.51 9.99 -28.02
C ASP A 295 24.20 8.98 -28.98
N GLU A 296 24.29 7.71 -28.61
CA GLU A 296 25.01 6.68 -29.38
C GLU A 296 24.16 5.97 -30.44
N GLY A 297 22.90 6.35 -30.64
CA GLY A 297 22.08 5.80 -31.73
C GLY A 297 21.86 4.28 -31.61
N SER A 298 21.84 3.77 -30.37
CA SER A 298 21.35 2.42 -30.09
C SER A 298 19.85 2.40 -30.44
N ALA A 299 19.52 1.75 -31.56
CA ALA A 299 18.14 1.46 -31.90
C ALA A 299 17.60 0.45 -30.89
N THR A 300 16.95 0.95 -29.83
CA THR A 300 16.07 0.12 -29.00
C THR A 300 14.91 -0.31 -29.89
N ASP A 301 14.56 -1.60 -29.91
CA ASP A 301 13.41 -2.15 -30.68
C ASP A 301 12.04 -1.64 -30.14
N LEU A 302 12.07 -0.72 -29.18
CA LEU A 302 10.91 -0.13 -28.51
C LEU A 302 10.24 0.91 -29.39
N SER A 303 8.91 0.82 -29.46
CA SER A 303 8.09 1.81 -30.16
C SER A 303 7.40 2.71 -29.12
N PRO A 304 7.42 4.05 -29.24
CA PRO A 304 6.70 4.92 -28.31
C PRO A 304 5.20 4.59 -28.22
N GLU A 305 4.61 4.15 -29.33
CA GLU A 305 3.19 3.76 -29.42
C GLU A 305 2.81 2.52 -28.60
N ARG A 306 3.79 1.76 -28.10
CA ARG A 306 3.62 0.51 -27.34
C ARG A 306 3.97 0.64 -25.86
N LEU A 307 4.43 1.80 -25.43
CA LEU A 307 4.86 2.05 -24.06
C LEU A 307 3.74 2.71 -23.27
N SER A 308 3.46 2.16 -22.11
CA SER A 308 2.63 2.80 -21.09
C SER A 308 3.50 3.12 -19.86
N ALA A 309 3.06 4.11 -19.08
CA ALA A 309 3.77 4.53 -17.88
C ALA A 309 2.79 4.80 -16.73
N ILE A 310 3.26 4.62 -15.51
CA ILE A 310 2.58 5.10 -14.31
C ILE A 310 3.54 6.00 -13.52
N VAL A 311 3.03 7.16 -13.08
CA VAL A 311 3.77 8.14 -12.29
C VAL A 311 3.14 8.17 -10.90
N VAL A 312 3.91 7.75 -9.91
CA VAL A 312 3.45 7.42 -8.56
C VAL A 312 4.07 8.41 -7.58
N PRO A 313 3.30 9.17 -6.80
CA PRO A 313 3.88 10.06 -5.80
C PRO A 313 4.48 9.26 -4.64
N ILE A 314 5.70 9.62 -4.26
CA ILE A 314 6.35 9.12 -3.06
C ILE A 314 6.11 10.15 -1.97
N ALA A 315 5.16 9.86 -1.08
CA ALA A 315 4.74 10.81 -0.05
C ALA A 315 4.53 10.14 1.31
N TYR A 316 4.74 10.93 2.36
CA TYR A 316 4.36 10.57 3.72
C TYR A 316 3.45 11.67 4.27
N ARG A 317 2.18 11.31 4.56
CA ARG A 317 1.15 12.30 4.91
C ARG A 317 1.06 13.36 3.81
N ASP A 318 1.26 14.64 4.15
CA ASP A 318 1.18 15.76 3.22
C ASP A 318 2.55 16.15 2.63
N THR A 319 3.63 15.41 2.97
CA THR A 319 4.98 15.68 2.48
C THR A 319 5.32 14.79 1.29
N ALA A 320 5.50 15.39 0.12
CA ALA A 320 5.95 14.69 -1.09
C ALA A 320 7.48 14.74 -1.20
N TYR A 321 8.11 13.57 -1.33
CA TYR A 321 9.56 13.44 -1.48
C TYR A 321 10.02 13.43 -2.95
N GLY A 322 9.14 13.01 -3.86
CA GLY A 322 9.40 12.82 -5.28
C GLY A 322 8.35 11.92 -5.90
N ALA A 323 8.55 11.50 -7.14
CA ALA A 323 7.66 10.54 -7.81
C ALA A 323 8.46 9.36 -8.37
N LEU A 324 7.94 8.15 -8.24
CA LEU A 324 8.42 6.96 -8.91
C LEU A 324 7.74 6.85 -10.28
N VAL A 325 8.50 6.63 -11.33
CA VAL A 325 7.97 6.46 -12.68
C VAL A 325 8.33 5.08 -13.19
N VAL A 326 7.33 4.30 -13.59
CA VAL A 326 7.48 2.91 -14.03
C VAL A 326 6.94 2.75 -15.44
N TYR A 327 7.63 1.94 -16.26
CA TYR A 327 7.27 1.68 -17.65
C TYR A 327 7.01 0.21 -17.91
N THR A 328 6.09 -0.08 -18.81
CA THR A 328 5.88 -1.40 -19.40
C THR A 328 5.76 -1.32 -20.93
N ASP A 329 6.10 -2.41 -21.63
CA ASP A 329 6.07 -2.55 -23.09
C ASP A 329 5.08 -3.64 -23.51
N GLY A 330 4.15 -3.32 -24.41
CA GLY A 330 3.31 -4.33 -25.09
C GLY A 330 1.83 -4.35 -24.68
N GLU A 331 1.18 -5.51 -24.78
CA GLU A 331 -0.28 -5.72 -24.60
C GLU A 331 -0.78 -5.44 -23.18
N GLU A 332 0.11 -5.15 -22.24
CA GLU A 332 -0.17 -4.78 -20.86
C GLU A 332 -0.16 -3.25 -20.71
N SER A 333 -1.31 -2.69 -20.33
CA SER A 333 -1.45 -1.28 -19.95
C SER A 333 -1.79 -1.17 -18.48
N PHE A 334 -1.26 -0.16 -17.79
CA PHE A 334 -1.71 0.16 -16.45
C PHE A 334 -3.23 0.46 -16.44
N ASP A 335 -3.95 -0.09 -15.47
CA ASP A 335 -5.37 0.21 -15.22
C ASP A 335 -5.62 0.75 -13.80
N ASP A 336 -6.89 1.00 -13.47
CA ASP A 336 -7.27 1.57 -12.17
C ASP A 336 -6.89 0.67 -10.97
N ASP A 337 -6.79 -0.66 -11.16
CA ASP A 337 -6.33 -1.56 -10.11
C ASP A 337 -4.81 -1.42 -9.90
N ASP A 338 -4.04 -1.20 -10.97
CA ASP A 338 -2.61 -0.86 -10.84
C ASP A 338 -2.42 0.47 -10.11
N ARG A 339 -3.26 1.48 -10.41
CA ARG A 339 -3.21 2.78 -9.73
C ARG A 339 -3.23 2.63 -8.22
N ALA A 340 -4.21 1.90 -7.70
CA ALA A 340 -4.41 1.72 -6.26
C ALA A 340 -3.21 1.02 -5.60
N VAL A 341 -2.67 0.01 -6.27
CA VAL A 341 -1.51 -0.75 -5.77
C VAL A 341 -0.25 0.11 -5.76
N PHE A 342 -0.02 0.84 -6.84
CA PHE A 342 1.15 1.71 -6.94
C PHE A 342 1.05 2.90 -5.98
N ASP A 343 -0.14 3.44 -5.71
CA ASP A 343 -0.32 4.45 -4.66
C ASP A 343 0.07 3.92 -3.27
N GLU A 344 -0.34 2.69 -2.93
CA GLU A 344 0.07 2.04 -1.68
C GLU A 344 1.59 1.82 -1.63
N LEU A 345 2.19 1.45 -2.76
CA LEU A 345 3.64 1.35 -2.89
C LEU A 345 4.33 2.71 -2.67
N GLY A 346 3.85 3.78 -3.31
CA GLY A 346 4.37 5.13 -3.18
C GLY A 346 4.32 5.64 -1.75
N ALA A 347 3.21 5.41 -1.05
CA ALA A 347 3.06 5.70 0.37
C ALA A 347 4.06 4.90 1.21
N THR A 348 4.22 3.60 0.94
CA THR A 348 5.13 2.70 1.67
C THR A 348 6.59 3.12 1.51
N ILE A 349 6.99 3.52 0.30
CA ILE A 349 8.32 4.09 0.04
C ILE A 349 8.48 5.41 0.80
N GLY A 350 7.46 6.29 0.78
CA GLY A 350 7.47 7.55 1.52
C GLY A 350 7.61 7.35 3.04
N HIS A 351 6.94 6.34 3.60
CA HIS A 351 7.10 5.90 4.99
C HIS A 351 8.55 5.51 5.29
N GLY A 352 9.17 4.70 4.40
CA GLY A 352 10.56 4.27 4.53
C GLY A 352 11.55 5.43 4.46
N ILE A 353 11.38 6.35 3.50
CA ILE A 353 12.22 7.55 3.36
C ILE A 353 12.12 8.42 4.61
N ASN A 354 10.91 8.70 5.07
CA ASN A 354 10.71 9.49 6.29
C ASN A 354 11.36 8.81 7.52
N ALA A 355 11.25 7.49 7.64
CA ALA A 355 11.88 6.73 8.72
C ALA A 355 13.41 6.79 8.63
N ALA A 356 13.98 6.63 7.43
CA ALA A 356 15.41 6.71 7.18
C ALA A 356 15.97 8.12 7.46
N GLU A 357 15.31 9.18 6.97
CA GLU A 357 15.69 10.56 7.24
C GLU A 357 15.58 10.92 8.74
N SER A 358 14.49 10.52 9.39
CA SER A 358 14.30 10.70 10.84
C SER A 358 15.39 9.97 11.64
N LYS A 359 15.76 8.76 11.23
CA LYS A 359 16.86 7.99 11.82
C LYS A 359 18.20 8.68 11.55
N ARG A 360 18.46 9.19 10.34
CA ARG A 360 19.74 9.84 9.99
C ARG A 360 19.96 11.16 10.71
N LEU A 361 18.91 11.96 10.93
CA LEU A 361 18.98 13.16 11.78
C LEU A 361 19.37 12.83 13.23
N LEU A 362 19.05 11.62 13.70
CA LEU A 362 19.44 11.12 15.01
C LEU A 362 20.86 10.52 15.03
N TYR A 363 21.45 10.15 13.89
CA TYR A 363 22.72 9.39 13.80
C TYR A 363 23.84 10.00 12.94
N SER A 364 23.65 11.14 12.26
CA SER A 364 24.74 11.73 11.46
C SER A 364 25.81 12.36 12.36
N ASP A 365 27.01 11.77 12.36
CA ASP A 365 28.19 12.23 13.13
C ASP A 365 28.76 13.58 12.66
N THR A 366 28.24 14.15 11.57
CA THR A 366 28.73 15.41 11.00
C THR A 366 27.59 16.20 10.42
N ALA A 367 27.51 17.48 10.77
CA ALA A 367 26.53 18.41 10.27
C ALA A 367 27.20 19.70 9.84
N VAL A 368 26.57 20.46 8.94
CA VAL A 368 27.09 21.76 8.52
C VAL A 368 26.33 22.84 9.28
N GLU A 369 27.04 23.55 10.14
CA GLU A 369 26.54 24.74 10.82
C GLU A 369 26.73 25.96 9.92
N LEU A 370 25.66 26.73 9.76
CA LEU A 370 25.65 28.03 9.12
C LEU A 370 25.23 29.09 10.13
N GLU A 371 26.03 30.13 10.24
CA GLU A 371 25.74 31.30 11.06
C GLU A 371 25.36 32.46 10.14
N PHE A 372 24.17 32.99 10.37
CA PHE A 372 23.60 34.13 9.66
C PHE A 372 23.48 35.33 10.60
N THR A 373 23.68 36.52 10.05
CA THR A 373 23.31 37.78 10.69
C THR A 373 22.32 38.50 9.78
N HIS A 374 21.34 39.19 10.36
CA HIS A 374 20.42 40.00 9.59
C HIS A 374 19.85 41.16 10.41
N GLY A 375 19.73 42.32 9.80
CA GLY A 375 19.05 43.49 10.36
C GLY A 375 17.75 43.81 9.63
N ASP A 376 17.13 42.82 9.00
CA ASP A 376 15.94 43.03 8.17
C ASP A 376 14.70 43.31 9.01
N HIS A 377 14.05 44.44 8.71
CA HIS A 377 12.78 44.88 9.30
C HIS A 377 11.56 44.14 8.73
N GLY A 378 11.69 42.82 8.59
CA GLY A 378 10.64 41.90 8.18
C GLY A 378 10.67 40.58 8.96
N ASP A 379 11.68 40.36 9.82
CA ASP A 379 11.66 39.26 10.78
C ASP A 379 11.16 39.76 12.14
N LEU A 380 10.09 39.15 12.62
CA LEU A 380 9.42 39.53 13.87
C LEU A 380 10.38 39.55 15.07
N PHE A 381 11.40 38.70 15.11
CA PHE A 381 12.38 38.66 16.22
C PHE A 381 13.24 39.93 16.25
N VAL A 382 13.68 40.39 15.09
CA VAL A 382 14.45 41.62 14.92
C VAL A 382 13.60 42.83 15.25
N ASP A 383 12.39 42.90 14.72
CA ASP A 383 11.50 44.03 14.95
C ASP A 383 11.02 44.11 16.40
N LEU A 384 10.75 42.97 17.04
CA LEU A 384 10.44 42.91 18.48
C LEU A 384 11.61 43.41 19.32
N SER A 385 12.84 42.99 19.00
CA SER A 385 14.03 43.44 19.72
C SER A 385 14.25 44.95 19.59
N ALA A 386 14.10 45.49 18.37
CA ALA A 386 14.25 46.91 18.09
C ALA A 386 13.16 47.75 18.77
N ALA A 387 11.90 47.29 18.75
CA ALA A 387 10.77 48.02 19.29
C ALA A 387 10.81 48.13 20.81
N VAL A 388 11.24 47.06 21.50
CA VAL A 388 11.22 46.99 22.95
C VAL A 388 12.60 47.28 23.57
N GLY A 389 13.67 47.31 22.76
CA GLY A 389 15.03 47.56 23.22
C GLY A 389 15.56 46.46 24.13
N ALA A 390 15.25 45.21 23.79
CA ALA A 390 15.48 44.05 24.63
C ALA A 390 16.10 42.89 23.85
N ARG A 391 16.76 41.98 24.57
CA ARG A 391 17.28 40.75 23.97
C ARG A 391 16.15 39.75 23.85
N VAL A 392 15.93 39.28 22.63
CA VAL A 392 14.93 38.27 22.26
C VAL A 392 15.68 36.98 21.92
N SER A 393 15.19 35.83 22.39
CA SER A 393 15.81 34.53 22.12
C SER A 393 14.75 33.45 21.98
N LEU A 394 14.81 32.71 20.88
CA LEU A 394 13.97 31.54 20.64
C LEU A 394 14.37 30.42 21.62
N GLN A 395 13.39 29.80 22.26
CA GLN A 395 13.59 28.64 23.15
C GLN A 395 13.04 27.35 22.53
N GLY A 396 12.15 27.48 21.56
CA GLY A 396 11.60 26.37 20.79
C GLY A 396 10.51 26.86 19.86
N PHE A 397 10.14 26.03 18.89
CA PHE A 397 9.02 26.30 18.01
C PHE A 397 8.35 24.99 17.59
N SER A 398 7.11 25.07 17.15
CA SER A 398 6.37 23.95 16.59
C SER A 398 5.62 24.42 15.34
N PRO A 399 5.83 23.77 14.19
CA PRO A 399 4.97 23.95 13.03
C PRO A 399 3.53 23.52 13.35
N ALA A 400 2.55 24.16 12.72
CA ALA A 400 1.15 23.78 12.78
C ALA A 400 0.63 23.37 11.39
N ALA A 401 -0.44 22.58 11.37
CA ALA A 401 -0.97 21.94 10.16
C ALA A 401 -1.51 22.91 9.09
N ASP A 402 -1.71 24.18 9.43
CA ASP A 402 -2.18 25.25 8.55
C ASP A 402 -1.06 26.19 8.06
N GLY A 403 0.21 25.80 8.25
CA GLY A 403 1.38 26.56 7.82
C GLY A 403 1.91 27.58 8.83
N GLY A 404 1.20 27.86 9.91
CA GLY A 404 1.68 28.75 10.98
C GLY A 404 2.72 28.10 11.88
N ILE A 405 3.61 28.90 12.47
CA ILE A 405 4.62 28.45 13.45
C ILE A 405 4.28 29.00 14.83
N SER A 406 4.21 28.11 15.82
CA SER A 406 4.07 28.49 17.23
C SER A 406 5.46 28.63 17.85
N CYS A 407 5.81 29.83 18.28
CA CYS A 407 7.13 30.18 18.80
C CYS A 407 7.09 30.35 20.31
N TYR A 408 8.08 29.78 21.01
CA TYR A 408 8.34 29.99 22.42
C TYR A 408 9.55 30.89 22.56
N VAL A 409 9.33 32.13 22.98
CA VAL A 409 10.34 33.18 22.90
C VAL A 409 10.55 33.80 24.26
N SER A 410 11.81 33.87 24.65
CA SER A 410 12.20 34.57 25.85
C SER A 410 12.70 35.98 25.57
N VAL A 411 12.33 36.91 26.43
CA VAL A 411 12.73 38.32 26.34
C VAL A 411 13.36 38.75 27.66
N GLU A 412 14.55 39.35 27.55
CA GLU A 412 15.34 39.87 28.66
C GLU A 412 15.54 41.39 28.50
N GLY A 413 15.24 42.16 29.55
CA GLY A 413 15.39 43.62 29.54
C GLY A 413 14.14 44.41 29.20
N ALA A 414 12.98 43.76 29.03
CA ALA A 414 11.68 44.39 28.80
C ALA A 414 10.62 43.98 29.84
N ALA A 415 9.66 44.86 30.10
CA ALA A 415 8.47 44.54 30.89
C ALA A 415 7.51 43.66 30.07
N ALA A 416 6.92 42.65 30.70
CA ALA A 416 6.12 41.66 30.00
C ALA A 416 4.89 42.26 29.29
N ASP A 417 4.27 43.27 29.91
CA ASP A 417 3.13 44.00 29.34
C ASP A 417 3.50 44.71 28.02
N THR A 418 4.68 45.31 27.93
CA THR A 418 5.14 46.03 26.72
C THR A 418 5.40 45.07 25.57
N VAL A 419 5.98 43.91 25.87
CA VAL A 419 6.23 42.85 24.87
C VAL A 419 4.91 42.29 24.35
N LEU A 420 3.96 41.99 25.25
CA LEU A 420 2.66 41.44 24.87
C LEU A 420 1.82 42.44 24.06
N GLU A 421 1.86 43.73 24.42
CA GLU A 421 1.19 44.80 23.65
C GLU A 421 1.73 44.89 22.23
N TYR A 422 3.06 44.80 22.05
CA TYR A 422 3.66 44.78 20.73
C TYR A 422 3.24 43.55 19.92
N LEU A 423 3.36 42.34 20.49
CA LEU A 423 3.02 41.09 19.81
C LEU A 423 1.55 41.03 19.40
N THR A 424 0.63 41.48 20.25
CA THR A 424 -0.82 41.46 19.95
C THR A 424 -1.27 42.53 18.97
N THR A 425 -0.43 43.53 18.70
CA THR A 425 -0.71 44.61 17.73
C THR A 425 -0.05 44.36 16.37
N HIS A 426 0.82 43.35 16.27
CA HIS A 426 1.51 43.01 15.03
C HIS A 426 0.58 42.26 14.08
N ASP A 427 0.54 42.67 12.81
CA ASP A 427 -0.43 42.15 11.83
C ASP A 427 -0.27 40.64 11.55
N ASP A 428 0.96 40.13 11.64
CA ASP A 428 1.31 38.72 11.37
C ASP A 428 1.26 37.79 12.58
N VAL A 429 0.83 38.29 13.74
CA VAL A 429 0.71 37.51 14.98
C VAL A 429 -0.77 37.24 15.28
N GLU A 430 -1.19 35.97 15.15
CA GLU A 430 -2.59 35.61 15.38
C GLU A 430 -2.98 35.64 16.87
N HIS A 431 -2.08 35.16 17.72
CA HIS A 431 -2.27 35.10 19.16
C HIS A 431 -0.93 35.15 19.88
N ALA A 432 -0.89 35.83 21.03
CA ALA A 432 0.25 35.88 21.91
C ALA A 432 -0.19 35.78 23.38
N ARG A 433 0.56 35.03 24.18
CA ARG A 433 0.37 34.93 25.64
C ARG A 433 1.70 34.88 26.37
N THR A 434 1.68 35.34 27.61
CA THR A 434 2.81 35.15 28.54
C THR A 434 2.69 33.79 29.23
N ILE A 435 3.74 32.97 29.16
CA ILE A 435 3.83 31.68 29.87
C ILE A 435 4.40 31.93 31.28
N THR A 436 5.50 32.66 31.34
CA THR A 436 6.22 32.94 32.59
C THR A 436 6.66 34.39 32.59
N ASP A 437 6.43 35.09 33.71
CA ASP A 437 6.93 36.44 33.95
C ASP A 437 7.82 36.40 35.20
N THR A 438 9.12 36.62 35.00
CA THR A 438 10.09 36.77 36.10
C THR A 438 10.83 38.10 35.95
N PRO A 439 11.37 38.66 37.05
CA PRO A 439 12.11 39.93 37.02
C PRO A 439 13.34 39.92 36.11
N GLU A 440 13.89 38.76 35.79
CA GLU A 440 15.10 38.60 34.98
C GLU A 440 14.76 38.26 33.52
N LYS A 441 13.72 37.44 33.29
CA LYS A 441 13.38 36.89 31.97
C LYS A 441 11.88 36.58 31.88
N SER A 442 11.25 37.01 30.79
CA SER A 442 9.85 36.69 30.48
C SER A 442 9.78 35.72 29.30
N LEU A 443 8.89 34.72 29.37
CA LEU A 443 8.66 33.73 28.31
C LEU A 443 7.28 33.94 27.70
N PHE A 444 7.22 34.05 26.39
CA PHE A 444 6.03 34.25 25.59
C PHE A 444 5.83 33.09 24.63
N GLU A 445 4.57 32.82 24.33
CA GLU A 445 4.16 31.97 23.24
C GLU A 445 3.32 32.79 22.29
N PHE A 446 3.66 32.74 21.01
CA PHE A 446 2.88 33.38 19.97
C PHE A 446 2.94 32.60 18.66
N ARG A 447 1.97 32.86 17.79
CA ARG A 447 1.84 32.18 16.50
C ARG A 447 2.02 33.15 15.36
N VAL A 448 2.83 32.78 14.37
CA VAL A 448 3.19 33.59 13.21
C VAL A 448 2.98 32.80 11.93
N ALA A 449 2.48 33.45 10.89
CA ALA A 449 2.33 32.84 9.55
C ALA A 449 3.53 33.14 8.65
N ASP A 450 3.80 34.41 8.32
CA ASP A 450 4.72 34.74 7.21
C ASP A 450 5.95 35.61 7.61
N SER A 451 5.90 36.30 8.75
CA SER A 451 6.93 37.28 9.14
C SER A 451 8.02 36.68 10.04
N THR A 452 8.53 35.50 9.67
CA THR A 452 9.64 34.89 10.40
C THR A 452 10.60 34.11 9.51
N VAL A 453 11.88 34.22 9.83
CA VAL A 453 12.94 33.41 9.21
C VAL A 453 12.75 31.89 9.42
N LEU A 454 11.93 31.48 10.39
CA LEU A 454 11.71 30.07 10.70
C LEU A 454 10.95 29.31 9.61
N VAL A 455 10.04 29.95 8.86
CA VAL A 455 9.24 29.29 7.81
C VAL A 455 10.12 28.68 6.71
N PRO A 456 10.97 29.45 6.00
CA PRO A 456 11.81 28.89 4.95
C PRO A 456 12.82 27.87 5.47
N LEU A 457 13.24 27.98 6.75
CA LEU A 457 14.14 27.02 7.37
C LEU A 457 13.47 25.66 7.62
N VAL A 458 12.23 25.67 8.08
CA VAL A 458 11.44 24.45 8.30
C VAL A 458 11.14 23.76 6.97
N GLU A 459 10.73 24.52 5.95
CA GLU A 459 10.49 23.98 4.60
C GLU A 459 11.75 23.36 3.99
N PHE A 460 12.93 23.92 4.29
CA PHE A 460 14.20 23.38 3.83
C PHE A 460 14.71 22.19 4.67
N GLY A 461 14.05 21.86 5.79
CA GLY A 461 14.49 20.80 6.71
C GLY A 461 15.74 21.15 7.52
N ALA A 462 16.00 22.45 7.72
CA ALA A 462 17.09 22.93 8.55
C ALA A 462 16.74 22.83 10.05
N SER A 463 17.70 22.40 10.87
CA SER A 463 17.56 22.44 12.33
C SER A 463 18.01 23.81 12.82
N VAL A 464 17.14 24.53 13.52
CA VAL A 464 17.48 25.84 14.11
C VAL A 464 18.06 25.60 15.50
N GLU A 465 19.35 25.88 15.67
CA GLU A 465 20.04 25.71 16.95
C GLU A 465 19.80 26.91 17.86
N THR A 466 20.01 28.12 17.31
CA THR A 466 19.73 29.35 18.04
C THR A 466 19.23 30.44 17.12
N LEU A 467 18.24 31.18 17.57
CA LEU A 467 17.79 32.44 16.98
C LEU A 467 17.72 33.48 18.10
N THR A 468 18.50 34.55 17.95
CA THR A 468 18.55 35.65 18.92
C THR A 468 18.53 36.98 18.21
N ALA A 469 17.91 37.98 18.82
CA ALA A 469 17.93 39.35 18.33
C ALA A 469 18.20 40.32 19.48
N ALA A 470 19.05 41.32 19.23
CA ALA A 470 19.37 42.39 20.16
C ALA A 470 19.52 43.70 19.41
N ASP A 471 18.89 44.77 19.90
CA ASP A 471 18.97 46.13 19.33
C ASP A 471 18.60 46.23 17.84
N GLY A 472 17.77 45.30 17.33
CA GLY A 472 17.40 45.23 15.92
C GLY A 472 18.39 44.51 15.01
N ASP A 473 19.36 43.81 15.58
CA ASP A 473 20.25 42.90 14.86
C ASP A 473 19.97 41.46 15.29
N GLY A 474 19.65 40.61 14.31
CA GLY A 474 19.37 39.18 14.45
C GLY A 474 20.60 38.33 14.14
N SER A 475 20.78 37.27 14.93
CA SER A 475 21.75 36.21 14.71
C SER A 475 21.05 34.86 14.76
N LEU A 476 21.28 34.06 13.72
CA LEU A 476 20.64 32.77 13.49
C LEU A 476 21.73 31.74 13.22
N VAL A 477 21.69 30.63 13.96
CA VAL A 477 22.55 29.47 13.75
C VAL A 477 21.67 28.30 13.36
N VAL A 478 21.94 27.73 12.19
CA VAL A 478 21.23 26.56 11.68
C VAL A 478 22.19 25.46 11.33
N THR A 479 21.75 24.25 11.59
CA THR A 479 22.45 23.03 11.25
C THR A 479 21.70 22.33 10.12
N VAL A 480 22.43 21.98 9.07
CA VAL A 480 21.88 21.28 7.90
C VAL A 480 22.72 20.05 7.58
N SER A 481 22.11 19.12 6.84
CA SER A 481 22.83 17.93 6.37
C SER A 481 24.00 18.37 5.46
N PRO A 482 25.17 17.71 5.53
CA PRO A 482 26.30 18.00 4.64
C PRO A 482 25.98 17.86 3.15
N GLU A 483 24.98 17.04 2.82
CA GLU A 483 24.50 16.77 1.46
C GLU A 483 23.44 17.79 0.99
N ALA A 484 22.95 18.67 1.88
CA ALA A 484 21.97 19.68 1.53
C ALA A 484 22.59 20.76 0.62
N ASP A 485 21.83 21.22 -0.37
CA ASP A 485 22.30 22.30 -1.26
C ASP A 485 22.26 23.65 -0.53
N LEU A 486 23.38 23.97 0.11
CA LEU A 486 23.55 25.19 0.89
C LEU A 486 23.35 26.48 0.07
N ARG A 487 23.53 26.42 -1.26
CA ARG A 487 23.28 27.59 -2.12
C ARG A 487 21.80 27.87 -2.21
N VAL A 488 20.99 26.83 -2.40
CA VAL A 488 19.52 26.96 -2.44
C VAL A 488 19.00 27.53 -1.12
N LEU A 489 19.51 27.05 0.02
CA LEU A 489 19.15 27.59 1.34
C LEU A 489 19.51 29.07 1.47
N SER A 490 20.77 29.43 1.17
CA SER A 490 21.25 30.80 1.26
C SER A 490 20.46 31.74 0.34
N ASP A 491 20.19 31.32 -0.90
CA ASP A 491 19.45 32.12 -1.89
C ASP A 491 17.99 32.29 -1.47
N THR A 492 17.36 31.25 -0.91
CA THR A 492 15.97 31.31 -0.41
C THR A 492 15.87 32.29 0.76
N LEU A 493 16.78 32.20 1.73
CA LEU A 493 16.83 33.10 2.87
C LEU A 493 17.13 34.54 2.45
N GLN A 494 18.06 34.76 1.52
CA GLN A 494 18.35 36.10 0.99
C GLN A 494 17.23 36.69 0.13
N SER A 495 16.46 35.83 -0.54
CA SER A 495 15.29 36.30 -1.30
C SER A 495 14.17 36.76 -0.36
N ALA A 496 13.96 36.07 0.76
CA ALA A 496 12.98 36.44 1.78
C ALA A 496 13.47 37.62 2.65
N PHE A 497 14.75 37.61 3.02
CA PHE A 497 15.41 38.57 3.89
C PHE A 497 16.70 39.11 3.22
N PRO A 498 16.60 40.16 2.37
CA PRO A 498 17.71 40.69 1.58
C PRO A 498 18.92 41.22 2.35
N ALA A 499 18.75 41.60 3.62
CA ALA A 499 19.82 42.04 4.52
C ALA A 499 20.47 40.88 5.28
N MET A 500 20.09 39.63 4.99
CA MET A 500 20.68 38.44 5.62
C MET A 500 21.99 38.04 4.94
N GLU A 501 23.04 37.91 5.76
CA GLU A 501 24.38 37.51 5.31
C GLU A 501 24.86 36.27 6.07
N VAL A 502 25.51 35.35 5.35
CA VAL A 502 26.22 34.21 5.95
C VAL A 502 27.54 34.74 6.52
N VAL A 503 27.68 34.67 7.84
CA VAL A 503 28.86 35.13 8.59
C VAL A 503 29.86 33.99 8.77
N ALA A 504 29.38 32.78 9.02
CA ALA A 504 30.22 31.61 9.17
C ALA A 504 29.60 30.36 8.56
N LYS A 505 30.47 29.48 8.08
CA LYS A 505 30.14 28.12 7.67
C LYS A 505 31.16 27.18 8.31
N ARG A 506 30.69 26.21 9.06
CA ARG A 506 31.55 25.23 9.75
C ARG A 506 30.98 23.84 9.58
N GLU A 507 31.86 22.88 9.36
CA GLU A 507 31.51 21.48 9.48
C GLU A 507 31.76 21.10 10.95
N VAL A 508 30.70 20.69 11.63
CA VAL A 508 30.73 20.32 13.05
C VAL A 508 30.47 18.83 13.16
N GLU A 509 31.40 18.13 13.81
CA GLU A 509 31.13 16.78 14.29
C GLU A 509 30.08 16.89 15.39
N ARG A 510 28.89 16.32 15.16
CA ARG A 510 27.91 16.25 16.25
C ARG A 510 28.54 15.35 17.30
N SER A 511 28.78 15.90 18.48
CA SER A 511 29.06 15.08 19.65
C SER A 511 27.79 14.29 19.98
N VAL A 512 27.57 13.18 19.26
CA VAL A 512 26.58 12.18 19.65
C VAL A 512 27.10 11.65 20.98
N GLN A 513 26.64 12.26 22.09
CA GLN A 513 26.75 11.60 23.36
C GLN A 513 26.07 10.25 23.17
N SER A 514 26.87 9.19 23.25
CA SER A 514 26.34 7.83 23.14
C SER A 514 25.18 7.71 24.13
N THR A 515 24.16 6.91 23.80
CA THR A 515 23.05 6.62 24.73
C THR A 515 23.54 6.23 26.13
N GLU A 516 24.77 5.69 26.25
CA GLU A 516 25.44 5.43 27.53
C GLU A 516 25.81 6.67 28.35
N THR A 517 26.15 7.80 27.72
CA THR A 517 26.53 9.04 28.40
C THR A 517 25.30 9.78 28.92
N PHE A 518 24.26 9.95 28.08
CA PHE A 518 22.94 10.42 28.50
C PHE A 518 22.37 9.56 29.64
N LYS A 519 22.46 8.22 29.50
CA LYS A 519 22.01 7.29 30.54
C LYS A 519 22.78 7.48 31.84
N ARG A 520 24.10 7.68 31.80
CA ARG A 520 24.90 7.96 33.01
C ARG A 520 24.52 9.28 33.67
N GLU A 521 24.34 10.35 32.90
CA GLU A 521 23.96 11.65 33.45
C GLU A 521 22.55 11.61 34.07
N LEU A 522 21.61 10.98 33.38
CA LEU A 522 20.27 10.75 33.91
C LEU A 522 20.31 9.86 35.16
N GLU A 523 21.18 8.84 35.18
CA GLU A 523 21.39 8.00 36.36
C GLU A 523 21.96 8.78 37.56
N ASP A 524 22.81 9.77 37.33
CA ASP A 524 23.36 10.64 38.38
C ASP A 524 22.31 11.63 38.91
N LYS A 525 21.40 12.11 38.04
CA LYS A 525 20.30 13.02 38.43
C LYS A 525 19.14 12.29 39.13
N LEU A 526 18.85 11.04 38.78
CA LEU A 526 17.75 10.25 39.36
C LEU A 526 18.11 9.63 40.71
N THR A 527 17.20 9.75 41.69
CA THR A 527 17.33 8.93 42.91
C THR A 527 17.02 7.47 42.61
N ASN A 528 17.58 6.54 43.39
CA ASN A 528 17.27 5.11 43.26
C ASN A 528 15.76 4.85 43.24
N ARG A 529 15.00 5.55 44.10
CA ARG A 529 13.55 5.38 44.17
C ARG A 529 12.82 5.87 42.92
N GLN A 530 13.26 6.96 42.32
CA GLN A 530 12.70 7.48 41.06
C GLN A 530 13.01 6.54 39.89
N ARG A 531 14.24 6.01 39.83
CA ARG A 531 14.65 5.02 38.82
C ARG A 531 13.80 3.76 38.90
N ASP A 532 13.70 3.15 40.09
CA ASP A 532 12.92 1.93 40.30
C ASP A 532 11.45 2.14 39.89
N VAL A 533 10.87 3.31 40.20
CA VAL A 533 9.49 3.68 39.86
C VAL A 533 9.31 3.81 38.33
N LEU A 534 10.22 4.52 37.65
CA LEU A 534 10.18 4.70 36.19
C LEU A 534 10.34 3.36 35.45
N GLU A 535 11.32 2.55 35.85
CA GLU A 535 11.60 1.25 35.24
C GLU A 535 10.43 0.28 35.42
N THR A 536 9.89 0.21 36.64
CA THR A 536 8.75 -0.68 36.92
C THR A 536 7.48 -0.21 36.20
N ALA A 537 7.22 1.10 36.15
CA ALA A 537 6.11 1.64 35.37
C ALA A 537 6.25 1.29 33.89
N PHE A 538 7.44 1.45 33.30
CA PHE A 538 7.71 1.10 31.92
C PHE A 538 7.49 -0.39 31.62
N VAL A 539 8.13 -1.28 32.40
CA VAL A 539 8.04 -2.75 32.19
C VAL A 539 6.62 -3.28 32.43
N SER A 540 5.85 -2.64 33.32
CA SER A 540 4.46 -3.03 33.61
C SER A 540 3.44 -2.58 32.54
N GLY A 541 3.88 -1.85 31.52
CA GLY A 541 3.01 -1.29 30.48
C GLY A 541 2.11 -0.16 30.98
N TYR A 542 2.52 0.55 32.04
CA TYR A 542 1.77 1.70 32.59
C TYR A 542 1.61 2.84 31.57
N PHE A 543 2.58 2.98 30.66
CA PHE A 543 2.61 4.03 29.63
C PHE A 543 1.93 3.63 28.31
N ASP A 544 1.56 2.36 28.13
CA ASP A 544 1.01 1.85 26.87
C ASP A 544 -0.45 2.28 26.65
N TRP A 545 -0.91 2.22 25.39
CA TRP A 545 -2.33 2.29 25.06
C TRP A 545 -2.78 1.04 24.28
N PRO A 546 -3.77 0.28 24.78
CA PRO A 546 -4.37 0.36 26.12
C PRO A 546 -3.36 0.02 27.23
N ARG A 547 -3.51 0.62 28.42
CA ARG A 547 -2.55 0.45 29.53
C ARG A 547 -2.51 -1.00 30.01
N GLY A 548 -1.30 -1.55 30.14
CA GLY A 548 -1.05 -2.89 30.68
C GLY A 548 -1.22 -2.99 32.19
N SER A 549 -0.92 -1.91 32.93
CA SER A 549 -1.08 -1.84 34.40
C SER A 549 -1.53 -0.45 34.87
N THR A 550 -2.30 -0.41 35.96
CA THR A 550 -2.75 0.84 36.62
C THR A 550 -1.72 1.39 37.60
N ALA A 551 -1.84 2.66 37.99
CA ALA A 551 -0.95 3.28 38.98
C ALA A 551 -1.01 2.56 40.33
N GLU A 552 -2.19 2.07 40.71
CA GLU A 552 -2.41 1.30 41.94
C GLU A 552 -1.68 -0.04 41.92
N GLU A 553 -1.75 -0.79 40.82
CA GLU A 553 -1.09 -2.09 40.66
C GLU A 553 0.44 -1.94 40.64
N VAL A 554 0.95 -0.91 39.97
CA VAL A 554 2.39 -0.61 39.96
C VAL A 554 2.87 -0.15 41.34
N ALA A 555 2.09 0.69 42.03
CA ALA A 555 2.42 1.11 43.39
C ALA A 555 2.42 -0.07 44.39
N GLU A 556 1.47 -0.99 44.26
CA GLU A 556 1.40 -2.21 45.06
C GLU A 556 2.64 -3.10 44.84
N SER A 557 3.05 -3.31 43.59
CA SER A 557 4.26 -4.10 43.28
C SER A 557 5.55 -3.48 43.83
N LEU A 558 5.60 -2.16 43.95
CA LEU A 558 6.70 -1.40 44.54
C LEU A 558 6.62 -1.25 46.06
N GLY A 559 5.55 -1.72 46.70
CA GLY A 559 5.31 -1.61 48.14
C GLY A 559 5.15 -0.17 48.63
N ILE A 560 4.61 0.73 47.80
CA ILE A 560 4.34 2.14 48.14
C ILE A 560 2.88 2.51 47.90
N SER A 561 2.49 3.68 48.41
CA SER A 561 1.17 4.24 48.12
C SER A 561 1.11 4.82 46.69
N ALA A 562 -0.05 4.77 46.05
CA ALA A 562 -0.27 5.37 44.73
C ALA A 562 0.11 6.88 44.66
N PRO A 563 -0.18 7.72 45.68
CA PRO A 563 0.33 9.10 45.70
C PRO A 563 1.87 9.19 45.69
N THR A 564 2.55 8.33 46.46
CA THR A 564 4.02 8.28 46.50
C THR A 564 4.61 7.80 45.16
N PHE A 565 3.93 6.85 44.50
CA PHE A 565 4.27 6.42 43.16
C PHE A 565 4.19 7.60 42.18
N HIS A 566 3.06 8.33 42.14
CA HIS A 566 2.90 9.49 41.26
C HIS A 566 3.90 10.61 41.55
N GLU A 567 4.24 10.87 42.81
CA GLU A 567 5.23 11.88 43.19
C GLU A 567 6.63 11.51 42.65
N HIS A 568 7.07 10.27 42.86
CA HIS A 568 8.35 9.81 42.35
C HIS A 568 8.37 9.68 40.83
N LEU A 569 7.26 9.26 40.22
CA LEU A 569 7.11 9.15 38.78
C LEU A 569 7.24 10.52 38.13
N ARG A 570 6.45 11.51 38.56
CA ARG A 570 6.52 12.89 38.04
C ARG A 570 7.88 13.53 38.25
N ALA A 571 8.49 13.34 39.42
CA ALA A 571 9.82 13.87 39.68
C ALA A 571 10.91 13.18 38.84
N GLY A 572 10.71 11.91 38.49
CA GLY A 572 11.56 11.17 37.55
C GLY A 572 11.37 11.63 36.10
N GLU A 573 10.13 11.73 35.64
CA GLU A 573 9.74 12.26 34.33
C GLU A 573 10.27 13.68 34.13
N GLN A 574 10.11 14.56 35.12
CA GLN A 574 10.63 15.93 35.06
C GLN A 574 12.16 15.96 34.92
N LYS A 575 12.89 15.08 35.63
CA LYS A 575 14.35 14.99 35.49
C LYS A 575 14.77 14.41 34.16
N LEU A 576 14.04 13.42 33.65
CA LEU A 576 14.27 12.85 32.32
C LEU A 576 14.07 13.90 31.23
N MET A 577 12.95 14.63 31.29
CA MET A 577 12.67 15.73 30.36
C MET A 577 13.68 16.86 30.53
N ALA A 578 14.03 17.25 31.75
CA ALA A 578 15.02 18.28 32.01
C ALA A 578 16.39 17.88 31.44
N THR A 579 16.90 16.67 31.70
CA THR A 579 18.16 16.21 31.11
C THR A 579 18.09 16.20 29.58
N PHE A 580 17.00 15.68 29.01
CA PHE A 580 16.83 15.62 27.55
C PHE A 580 16.84 17.01 26.89
N PHE A 581 16.15 17.99 27.49
CA PHE A 581 16.08 19.36 26.94
C PHE A 581 17.25 20.28 27.37
N GLU A 582 17.88 20.03 28.52
CA GLU A 582 19.12 20.72 28.96
C GLU A 582 20.31 20.26 28.11
N GLU A 583 20.41 18.99 27.75
CA GLU A 583 21.47 18.45 26.88
C GLU A 583 21.46 19.12 25.50
N THR A 584 20.29 19.44 24.95
CA THR A 584 20.14 20.20 23.71
C THR A 584 20.66 21.65 23.85
N ALA A 585 20.63 22.23 25.05
CA ALA A 585 21.04 23.61 25.34
C ALA A 585 22.51 23.74 25.83
N GLU A 586 23.06 22.73 26.51
CA GLU A 586 24.45 22.72 27.00
C GLU A 586 25.43 22.21 25.93
N SER A 587 25.03 21.24 25.09
CA SER A 587 25.83 20.80 23.93
C SER A 587 26.18 21.97 23.01
N SER A 588 25.20 22.83 22.73
CA SER A 588 25.39 24.06 21.93
C SER A 588 26.20 25.16 22.63
N ALA A 589 26.39 25.11 23.96
CA ALA A 589 27.14 26.11 24.73
C ALA A 589 28.59 25.70 25.03
N ASP A 590 28.85 24.41 25.28
CA ASP A 590 30.21 23.89 25.54
C ASP A 590 31.03 23.76 24.24
N GLU A 591 30.39 23.48 23.09
CA GLU A 591 31.01 23.56 21.76
C GLU A 591 31.50 24.99 21.47
N ARG A 592 30.72 26.02 21.82
CA ARG A 592 31.12 27.44 21.70
C ARG A 592 32.34 27.80 22.54
N ARG A 593 32.50 27.19 23.72
CA ARG A 593 33.62 27.47 24.63
C ARG A 593 34.93 26.85 24.15
N GLN A 594 34.87 25.64 23.59
CA GLN A 594 36.05 25.00 22.98
C GLN A 594 36.47 25.68 21.67
N ILE A 595 35.52 26.19 20.87
CA ILE A 595 35.81 26.95 19.64
C ILE A 595 36.41 28.33 19.96
N ALA A 596 35.93 29.02 21.00
CA ALA A 596 36.50 30.31 21.41
C ALA A 596 37.93 30.17 22.00
N ASP A 597 38.22 29.08 22.72
CA ASP A 597 39.55 28.82 23.26
C ASP A 597 40.56 28.32 22.20
N SER A 598 40.10 27.73 21.09
CA SER A 598 40.97 27.35 19.97
C SER A 598 41.30 28.54 19.06
N ALA A 599 40.36 29.45 18.82
CA ALA A 599 40.56 30.67 18.03
C ALA A 599 41.49 31.71 18.69
N ASN A 600 41.70 31.63 20.01
CA ASN A 600 42.56 32.56 20.77
C ASN A 600 44.00 32.04 20.98
N ARG A 601 44.34 30.89 20.37
CA ARG A 601 45.66 30.25 20.43
C ARG A 601 46.48 30.31 19.14
N ASP A 602 45.94 30.86 18.05
CA ASP A 602 46.64 31.06 16.78
C ASP A 602 46.97 32.54 16.48
#